data_AF-A0A7C4MZA5-F1
#
_entry.id   AF-A0A7C4MZA5-F1
#
_cell.length_a   1.000
_cell.length_b   1.000
_cell.length_c   1.000
_cell.angle_alpha   90.00
_cell.angle_beta   90.00
_cell.angle_gamma   90.00
#
_symmetry.space_group_name_H-M   'P 1'
#
loop_
_entity.id
_entity.type
_entity.pdbx_description
1 polymer ?
#
loop_
_entity_poly.entity_id
_entity_poly.type
_entity_poly.pdbx_seq_one_letter_code
_entity_poly.pdbx_strand_id
1 'polypeptide(L)'
;MAQRAAEAIVAALRAARSTSAEESPKPCPCSGSEIAVAADADGFVPLFDGKTLDGWDGDPKFWRVENGAIVGETTAENPTKQNTFLIWRGGKPGDFELKLEFRLHNHNSGVQYRSWEEPEKWGKWVIGGYQADMEASGKYMGICYGERYRGILALRGQKTVIGEDHKPKVVGKIGEADELLKKVDLKGWNEYHIVARGFTFTQAINGQLMVEVVDDDAQQRRADGLIALQLHAGPPMKVEFRNIRLKTLPAGQTSQRGVPPAGDSAAAMPETAQLQPIAATDGGARAAGKKKIIFVAGRKSHGFFSHDHYAGCRLLAKWIAQAVPGTETVVVQDGWPKDASVFDGAAAIVVFADGGGGNPILQGLDVVEKLAKQGVGLACLHYAVEVPKERAGPQMLDWIGGYFETHWSVNPHWKADFREFPKHPVANGLKPFAIDDEWYYHMRFRDEMKGVAPILTAVPPDSTRQRPDGPHSNNPTVRSRTGMAEHVAWAAERPDGGRGFGFTGGHWHYNWAEPNFRKCVLNGIAWVAKIEIPPEGIVVPSPTIDELKENADEPIPEKFDWAKIERLIRQWNP
;
A
#
# COMPACT_ATOMS: atom_id res chain seq x y z
N MET A 1 -20.39 -68.11 0.31
CA MET A 1 -20.88 -67.04 -0.59
C MET A 1 -19.91 -65.86 -0.78
N ALA A 2 -18.78 -65.77 -0.08
CA ALA A 2 -17.76 -64.74 -0.35
C ALA A 2 -16.80 -65.07 -1.52
N GLN A 3 -16.73 -66.34 -1.96
CA GLN A 3 -15.76 -66.79 -2.97
C GLN A 3 -16.26 -66.62 -4.42
N ARG A 4 -17.58 -66.49 -4.64
CA ARG A 4 -18.15 -66.21 -5.97
C ARG A 4 -18.21 -64.72 -6.33
N ALA A 5 -18.03 -63.82 -5.37
CA ALA A 5 -17.97 -62.38 -5.63
C ALA A 5 -16.56 -61.94 -6.09
N ALA A 6 -15.51 -62.67 -5.71
CA ALA A 6 -14.14 -62.38 -6.10
C ALA A 6 -13.82 -62.79 -7.57
N GLU A 7 -14.49 -63.81 -8.10
CA GLU A 7 -14.25 -64.29 -9.47
C GLU A 7 -14.88 -63.39 -10.56
N ALA A 8 -15.94 -62.65 -10.23
CA ALA A 8 -16.58 -61.72 -11.18
C ALA A 8 -15.77 -60.43 -11.41
N ILE A 9 -14.98 -60.00 -10.42
CA ILE A 9 -14.17 -58.77 -10.52
C ILE A 9 -12.87 -59.02 -11.32
N VAL A 10 -12.34 -60.24 -11.31
CA VAL A 10 -11.14 -60.63 -12.07
C VAL A 10 -11.44 -60.83 -13.57
N ALA A 11 -12.68 -61.15 -13.94
CA ALA A 11 -13.09 -61.30 -15.34
C ALA A 11 -13.26 -59.96 -16.07
N ALA A 12 -13.74 -58.90 -15.38
CA ALA A 12 -13.89 -57.57 -15.97
C ALA A 12 -12.55 -56.85 -16.24
N LEU A 13 -11.50 -57.17 -15.45
CA LEU A 13 -10.16 -56.60 -15.62
C LEU A 13 -9.33 -57.28 -16.75
N ARG A 14 -9.81 -58.40 -17.31
CA ARG A 14 -9.15 -59.10 -18.43
C ARG A 14 -9.63 -58.68 -19.82
N ALA A 15 -10.69 -57.88 -19.95
CA ALA A 15 -11.21 -57.42 -21.24
C ALA A 15 -10.61 -56.07 -21.74
N ALA A 16 -9.79 -55.38 -20.96
CA ALA A 16 -9.30 -54.04 -21.30
C ALA A 16 -7.78 -53.93 -21.55
N ARG A 17 -7.05 -55.06 -21.60
CA ARG A 17 -5.59 -55.08 -21.86
C ARG A 17 -5.20 -56.14 -22.89
N SER A 18 -5.58 -55.91 -24.14
CA SER A 18 -4.85 -56.31 -25.35
C SER A 18 -5.50 -55.55 -26.50
N THR A 19 -4.89 -54.50 -27.04
CA THR A 19 -3.96 -54.66 -28.17
C THR A 19 -2.92 -53.54 -28.20
N SER A 20 -1.63 -53.91 -28.14
CA SER A 20 -0.51 -53.07 -28.55
C SER A 20 0.64 -53.94 -29.06
N ALA A 21 1.04 -53.74 -30.32
CA ALA A 21 2.37 -53.96 -30.91
C ALA A 21 2.34 -53.25 -32.30
N GLU A 22 3.02 -52.11 -32.48
CA GLU A 22 4.36 -51.94 -33.12
C GLU A 22 4.34 -52.18 -34.66
N GLU A 23 4.92 -51.37 -35.57
CA GLU A 23 5.83 -50.21 -35.46
C GLU A 23 5.87 -49.40 -36.80
N SER A 24 5.99 -48.07 -36.68
CA SER A 24 6.57 -46.97 -37.51
C SER A 24 6.50 -46.87 -39.06
N PRO A 25 6.34 -45.62 -39.58
CA PRO A 25 7.46 -44.98 -40.29
C PRO A 25 7.77 -43.51 -39.89
N LYS A 26 8.95 -43.06 -40.34
CA LYS A 26 9.70 -41.80 -40.08
C LYS A 26 9.18 -40.54 -40.86
N PRO A 27 9.70 -39.31 -40.61
CA PRO A 27 8.91 -38.11 -40.26
C PRO A 27 8.87 -36.97 -41.31
N CYS A 28 7.83 -36.11 -41.26
CA CYS A 28 7.82 -34.66 -41.60
C CYS A 28 6.38 -34.06 -41.51
N PRO A 29 6.19 -32.73 -41.39
CA PRO A 29 6.69 -31.79 -40.40
C PRO A 29 5.54 -31.20 -39.54
N CYS A 30 5.90 -30.54 -38.44
CA CYS A 30 5.00 -29.80 -37.58
C CYS A 30 4.19 -28.72 -38.34
N SER A 31 2.88 -28.68 -38.13
CA SER A 31 2.11 -27.42 -38.13
C SER A 31 0.96 -27.55 -37.13
N GLY A 32 0.96 -26.69 -36.11
CA GLY A 32 -0.18 -26.52 -35.22
C GLY A 32 -1.32 -25.87 -35.99
N SER A 33 -2.52 -26.43 -35.91
CA SER A 33 -3.72 -25.68 -36.28
C SER A 33 -4.14 -24.83 -35.09
N GLU A 34 -3.66 -23.59 -35.04
CA GLU A 34 -4.37 -22.53 -34.34
C GLU A 34 -5.75 -22.39 -35.01
N ILE A 35 -6.83 -22.51 -34.23
CA ILE A 35 -8.14 -22.05 -34.67
C ILE A 35 -8.05 -20.52 -34.69
N ALA A 36 -7.73 -19.96 -35.85
CA ALA A 36 -7.79 -18.53 -36.08
C ALA A 36 -9.26 -18.10 -36.06
N VAL A 37 -9.71 -17.56 -34.92
CA VAL A 37 -11.01 -16.92 -34.81
C VAL A 37 -10.96 -15.65 -35.66
N ALA A 38 -11.79 -15.58 -36.71
CA ALA A 38 -11.81 -14.47 -37.65
C ALA A 38 -12.28 -13.18 -36.95
N ALA A 39 -11.56 -12.08 -37.21
CA ALA A 39 -11.97 -10.75 -36.76
C ALA A 39 -13.26 -10.31 -37.45
N ASP A 40 -14.07 -9.49 -36.76
CA ASP A 40 -15.22 -8.82 -37.37
C ASP A 40 -14.79 -7.70 -38.35
N ALA A 41 -15.76 -7.07 -39.00
CA ALA A 41 -15.50 -6.01 -39.99
C ALA A 41 -14.70 -4.82 -39.44
N ASP A 42 -14.72 -4.62 -38.12
CA ASP A 42 -14.01 -3.55 -37.43
C ASP A 42 -12.65 -4.03 -36.89
N GLY A 43 -12.28 -5.29 -37.11
CA GLY A 43 -11.00 -5.88 -36.70
C GLY A 43 -10.99 -6.44 -35.28
N PHE A 44 -12.13 -6.63 -34.63
CA PHE A 44 -12.21 -7.23 -33.30
C PHE A 44 -12.36 -8.74 -33.36
N VAL A 45 -11.62 -9.44 -32.51
CA VAL A 45 -11.71 -10.89 -32.30
C VAL A 45 -12.44 -11.16 -30.97
N PRO A 46 -13.45 -12.04 -30.93
CA PRO A 46 -14.11 -12.39 -29.68
C PRO A 46 -13.17 -13.19 -28.77
N LEU A 47 -13.12 -12.81 -27.49
CA LEU A 47 -12.41 -13.54 -26.43
C LEU A 47 -13.32 -14.56 -25.72
N PHE A 48 -14.62 -14.51 -25.96
CA PHE A 48 -15.63 -15.37 -25.35
C PHE A 48 -16.64 -15.82 -26.42
N ASP A 49 -16.91 -17.12 -26.47
CA ASP A 49 -17.74 -17.76 -27.49
C ASP A 49 -19.25 -17.75 -27.16
N GLY A 50 -19.62 -17.25 -25.97
CA GLY A 50 -21.00 -17.25 -25.47
C GLY A 50 -21.45 -18.59 -24.88
N LYS A 51 -20.59 -19.60 -24.77
CA LYS A 51 -20.98 -20.98 -24.45
C LYS A 51 -20.08 -21.63 -23.40
N THR A 52 -18.77 -21.41 -23.47
CA THR A 52 -17.77 -22.08 -22.64
C THR A 52 -16.79 -21.08 -22.05
N LEU A 53 -16.06 -21.50 -21.01
CA LEU A 53 -14.91 -20.74 -20.49
C LEU A 53 -13.60 -21.16 -21.20
N ASP A 54 -13.67 -21.69 -22.41
CA ASP A 54 -12.48 -22.11 -23.15
C ASP A 54 -11.54 -20.91 -23.37
N GLY A 55 -10.26 -21.12 -23.05
CA GLY A 55 -9.27 -20.03 -23.06
C GLY A 55 -9.31 -19.12 -21.82
N TRP A 56 -10.19 -19.37 -20.85
CA TRP A 56 -10.23 -18.68 -19.57
C TRP A 56 -9.86 -19.62 -18.42
N ASP A 57 -9.12 -19.10 -17.45
CA ASP A 57 -8.64 -19.84 -16.28
C ASP A 57 -9.01 -19.08 -15.00
N GLY A 58 -9.90 -19.66 -14.22
CA GLY A 58 -10.43 -19.12 -12.98
C GLY A 58 -11.01 -20.22 -12.12
N ASP A 59 -11.35 -19.91 -10.88
CA ASP A 59 -11.93 -20.90 -9.96
C ASP A 59 -13.33 -21.35 -10.45
N PRO A 60 -13.53 -22.63 -10.85
CA PRO A 60 -14.84 -23.12 -11.30
C PRO A 60 -15.91 -23.05 -10.20
N LYS A 61 -15.49 -22.83 -8.96
CA LYS A 61 -16.39 -22.58 -7.83
C LYS A 61 -17.14 -21.25 -7.91
N PHE A 62 -16.59 -20.27 -8.63
CA PHE A 62 -17.14 -18.92 -8.73
C PHE A 62 -17.54 -18.52 -10.15
N TRP A 63 -16.93 -19.15 -11.15
CA TRP A 63 -17.11 -18.78 -12.56
C TRP A 63 -17.85 -19.86 -13.34
N ARG A 64 -18.85 -19.44 -14.11
CA ARG A 64 -19.60 -20.30 -15.03
C ARG A 64 -20.07 -19.50 -16.24
N VAL A 65 -20.55 -20.19 -17.27
CA VAL A 65 -21.34 -19.58 -18.33
C VAL A 65 -22.82 -19.81 -18.03
N GLU A 66 -23.61 -18.74 -18.09
CA GLU A 66 -25.05 -18.77 -17.92
C GLU A 66 -25.69 -17.79 -18.91
N ASN A 67 -26.71 -18.23 -19.65
CA ASN A 67 -27.48 -17.36 -20.58
C ASN A 67 -26.63 -16.56 -21.58
N GLY A 68 -25.54 -17.15 -22.08
CA GLY A 68 -24.66 -16.49 -23.04
C GLY A 68 -23.71 -15.46 -22.42
N ALA A 69 -23.57 -15.44 -21.10
CA ALA A 69 -22.68 -14.55 -20.36
C ALA A 69 -21.74 -15.35 -19.43
N ILE A 70 -20.54 -14.84 -19.22
CA ILE A 70 -19.68 -15.26 -18.11
C ILE A 70 -20.29 -14.68 -16.83
N VAL A 71 -20.58 -15.54 -15.87
CA VAL A 71 -21.11 -15.15 -14.56
C VAL A 71 -20.05 -15.42 -13.51
N GLY A 72 -19.65 -14.38 -12.79
CA GLY A 72 -18.91 -14.48 -11.55
C GLY A 72 -19.85 -14.27 -10.38
N GLU A 73 -19.82 -15.17 -9.39
CA GLU A 73 -20.72 -15.07 -8.23
C GLU A 73 -20.06 -15.56 -6.93
N THR A 74 -20.24 -14.79 -5.86
CA THR A 74 -19.98 -15.19 -4.47
C THR A 74 -21.28 -15.11 -3.67
N THR A 75 -21.49 -16.04 -2.75
CA THR A 75 -22.63 -16.04 -1.83
C THR A 75 -22.17 -16.01 -0.38
N ALA A 76 -23.09 -15.88 0.57
CA ALA A 76 -22.75 -15.92 2.00
C ALA A 76 -22.18 -17.30 2.40
N GLU A 77 -22.72 -18.36 1.79
CA GLU A 77 -22.29 -19.75 1.97
C GLU A 77 -21.03 -20.05 1.15
N ASN A 78 -20.81 -19.27 0.09
CA ASN A 78 -19.72 -19.44 -0.83
C ASN A 78 -18.90 -18.14 -1.05
N PRO A 79 -18.20 -17.63 -0.01
CA PRO A 79 -17.39 -16.42 -0.15
C PRO A 79 -16.02 -16.74 -0.76
N THR A 80 -15.43 -15.75 -1.42
CA THR A 80 -13.98 -15.75 -1.71
C THR A 80 -13.20 -15.11 -0.56
N LYS A 81 -12.01 -15.63 -0.26
CA LYS A 81 -11.13 -15.13 0.82
C LYS A 81 -10.29 -13.92 0.40
N GLN A 82 -10.12 -13.70 -0.90
CA GLN A 82 -9.40 -12.59 -1.51
C GLN A 82 -9.95 -12.32 -2.91
N ASN A 83 -9.57 -11.19 -3.52
CA ASN A 83 -9.93 -10.91 -4.91
C ASN A 83 -9.45 -12.07 -5.79
N THR A 84 -10.35 -12.60 -6.62
CA THR A 84 -10.07 -13.70 -7.53
C THR A 84 -10.49 -13.30 -8.93
N PHE A 85 -9.78 -13.82 -9.93
CA PHE A 85 -9.91 -13.35 -11.30
C PHE A 85 -10.12 -14.51 -12.26
N LEU A 86 -10.98 -14.30 -13.26
CA LEU A 86 -11.03 -15.15 -14.44
C LEU A 86 -10.04 -14.60 -15.46
N ILE A 87 -8.92 -15.29 -15.65
CA ILE A 87 -7.78 -14.84 -16.46
C ILE A 87 -7.91 -15.39 -17.87
N TRP A 88 -7.87 -14.53 -18.88
CA TRP A 88 -7.79 -14.97 -20.26
C TRP A 88 -6.38 -15.44 -20.60
N ARG A 89 -6.26 -16.67 -21.11
CA ARG A 89 -4.99 -17.34 -21.43
C ARG A 89 -4.60 -17.25 -22.91
N GLY A 90 -5.35 -16.52 -23.72
CA GLY A 90 -5.06 -16.37 -25.15
C GLY A 90 -3.96 -15.37 -25.50
N GLY A 91 -3.35 -14.69 -24.52
CA GLY A 91 -2.15 -13.88 -24.77
C GLY A 91 -1.95 -12.70 -23.81
N LYS A 92 -0.96 -11.86 -24.15
CA LYS A 92 -0.60 -10.63 -23.43
C LYS A 92 -0.63 -9.44 -24.40
N PRO A 93 -1.79 -8.84 -24.67
CA PRO A 93 -1.88 -7.75 -25.63
C PRO A 93 -1.14 -6.50 -25.15
N GLY A 94 -0.45 -5.85 -26.09
CA GLY A 94 0.25 -4.59 -25.90
C GLY A 94 -0.66 -3.39 -26.14
N ASP A 95 -0.62 -2.84 -27.36
CA ASP A 95 -1.58 -1.83 -27.81
C ASP A 95 -2.85 -2.51 -28.33
N PHE A 96 -4.02 -2.12 -27.80
CA PHE A 96 -5.29 -2.75 -28.13
C PHE A 96 -6.50 -1.85 -27.87
N GLU A 97 -7.64 -2.25 -28.44
CA GLU A 97 -8.98 -1.88 -27.99
C GLU A 97 -9.69 -3.12 -27.46
N LEU A 98 -10.30 -3.01 -26.28
CA LEU A 98 -11.10 -4.04 -25.65
C LEU A 98 -12.51 -3.50 -25.44
N LYS A 99 -13.50 -4.20 -25.97
CA LYS A 99 -14.92 -3.93 -25.75
C LYS A 99 -15.57 -5.12 -25.08
N LEU A 100 -16.44 -4.86 -24.11
CA LEU A 100 -17.27 -5.87 -23.47
C LEU A 100 -18.53 -5.23 -22.92
N GLU A 101 -19.55 -6.04 -22.69
CA GLU A 101 -20.72 -5.64 -21.93
C GLU A 101 -20.66 -6.24 -20.54
N PHE A 102 -21.03 -5.45 -19.53
CA PHE A 102 -21.12 -5.90 -18.15
C PHE A 102 -22.47 -5.53 -17.52
N ARG A 103 -22.90 -6.35 -16.56
CA ARG A 103 -23.98 -6.04 -15.62
C ARG A 103 -23.54 -6.42 -14.21
N LEU A 104 -23.57 -5.45 -13.30
CA LEU A 104 -23.17 -5.63 -11.91
C LEU A 104 -24.40 -5.53 -11.01
N HIS A 105 -24.64 -6.55 -10.19
CA HIS A 105 -25.81 -6.57 -9.29
C HIS A 105 -25.51 -5.90 -7.95
N ASN A 106 -24.27 -6.06 -7.46
CA ASN A 106 -23.84 -5.58 -6.16
C ASN A 106 -22.31 -5.65 -6.02
N HIS A 107 -21.81 -4.94 -5.00
CA HIS A 107 -20.38 -4.87 -4.65
C HIS A 107 -19.52 -4.20 -5.76
N ASN A 108 -18.31 -4.72 -5.97
CA ASN A 108 -17.24 -4.15 -6.78
C ASN A 108 -16.68 -5.26 -7.69
N SER A 109 -16.47 -4.94 -8.96
CA SER A 109 -15.80 -5.75 -9.95
C SER A 109 -14.92 -4.85 -10.83
N GLY A 110 -14.25 -5.44 -11.82
CA GLY A 110 -13.42 -4.69 -12.75
C GLY A 110 -12.83 -5.55 -13.85
N VAL A 111 -12.36 -4.89 -14.90
CA VAL A 111 -11.66 -5.51 -16.03
C VAL A 111 -10.19 -5.13 -15.93
N GLN A 112 -9.37 -6.14 -15.72
CA GLN A 112 -7.93 -6.02 -15.61
C GLN A 112 -7.28 -6.09 -16.98
N TYR A 113 -6.29 -5.23 -17.21
CA TYR A 113 -5.54 -5.18 -18.45
C TYR A 113 -4.07 -4.84 -18.20
N ARG A 114 -3.20 -5.24 -19.16
CA ARG A 114 -1.73 -5.22 -19.03
C ARG A 114 -1.27 -5.74 -17.67
N SER A 115 -1.94 -6.79 -17.21
CA SER A 115 -1.79 -7.36 -15.88
C SER A 115 -0.75 -8.47 -15.83
N TRP A 116 -0.38 -8.90 -14.65
CA TRP A 116 0.52 -10.03 -14.42
C TRP A 116 0.10 -10.85 -13.21
N GLU A 117 0.57 -12.08 -13.15
CA GLU A 117 0.34 -13.01 -12.03
C GLU A 117 1.67 -13.30 -11.29
N GLU A 118 1.58 -13.47 -9.98
CA GLU A 118 2.66 -13.99 -9.12
C GLU A 118 2.03 -15.10 -8.26
N PRO A 119 1.72 -16.28 -8.83
CA PRO A 119 0.84 -17.27 -8.20
C PRO A 119 1.41 -17.87 -6.91
N GLU A 120 2.73 -17.95 -6.78
CA GLU A 120 3.41 -18.38 -5.55
C GLU A 120 3.24 -17.37 -4.41
N LYS A 121 3.06 -16.10 -4.74
CA LYS A 121 2.98 -14.99 -3.78
C LYS A 121 1.55 -14.58 -3.47
N TRP A 122 0.67 -14.59 -4.48
CA TRP A 122 -0.69 -14.07 -4.36
C TRP A 122 -1.76 -15.17 -4.40
N GLY A 123 -1.37 -16.40 -4.74
CA GLY A 123 -2.28 -17.51 -4.97
C GLY A 123 -2.70 -17.60 -6.43
N LYS A 124 -3.20 -18.79 -6.79
CA LYS A 124 -3.74 -19.05 -8.11
C LYS A 124 -4.92 -18.11 -8.38
N TRP A 125 -5.00 -17.59 -9.61
CA TRP A 125 -6.07 -16.67 -10.06
C TRP A 125 -6.10 -15.32 -9.35
N VAL A 126 -4.93 -14.83 -8.90
CA VAL A 126 -4.76 -13.48 -8.38
C VAL A 126 -3.74 -12.73 -9.22
N ILE A 127 -4.11 -11.52 -9.65
CA ILE A 127 -3.29 -10.70 -10.55
C ILE A 127 -3.11 -9.28 -10.01
N GLY A 128 -2.11 -8.59 -10.54
CA GLY A 128 -1.95 -7.14 -10.42
C GLY A 128 -1.93 -6.49 -11.80
N GLY A 129 -2.30 -5.21 -11.88
CA GLY A 129 -2.39 -4.51 -13.17
C GLY A 129 -3.24 -3.26 -13.14
N TYR A 130 -3.48 -2.71 -14.34
CA TYR A 130 -4.44 -1.63 -14.53
C TYR A 130 -5.84 -2.23 -14.57
N GLN A 131 -6.77 -1.58 -13.88
CA GLN A 131 -8.15 -2.02 -13.75
C GLN A 131 -9.09 -0.92 -14.21
N ALA A 132 -10.06 -1.32 -15.02
CA ALA A 132 -11.26 -0.57 -15.32
C ALA A 132 -12.35 -0.98 -14.32
N ASP A 133 -12.58 -0.14 -13.31
CA ASP A 133 -13.43 -0.47 -12.16
C ASP A 133 -14.92 -0.26 -12.44
N MET A 134 -15.73 -1.11 -11.81
CA MET A 134 -17.18 -0.98 -11.75
C MET A 134 -17.66 -1.31 -10.33
N GLU A 135 -18.44 -0.40 -9.72
CA GLU A 135 -18.92 -0.57 -8.35
C GLU A 135 -20.38 -0.14 -8.24
N ALA A 136 -21.19 -0.97 -7.59
CA ALA A 136 -22.65 -0.91 -7.66
C ALA A 136 -23.27 0.33 -7.00
N SER A 137 -22.61 0.94 -6.00
CA SER A 137 -23.05 2.22 -5.40
C SER A 137 -22.78 3.42 -6.31
N GLY A 138 -21.95 3.25 -7.34
CA GLY A 138 -21.55 4.30 -8.27
C GLY A 138 -20.35 5.12 -7.81
N LYS A 139 -19.86 4.93 -6.58
CA LYS A 139 -18.74 5.70 -6.03
C LYS A 139 -17.46 5.50 -6.85
N TYR A 140 -17.17 4.24 -7.23
CA TYR A 140 -15.97 3.88 -7.99
C TYR A 140 -16.25 3.41 -9.41
N MET A 141 -17.48 3.58 -9.91
CA MET A 141 -17.84 3.24 -11.29
C MET A 141 -17.00 4.05 -12.30
N GLY A 142 -16.29 3.39 -13.22
CA GLY A 142 -15.57 4.06 -14.30
C GLY A 142 -14.28 4.77 -13.87
N ILE A 143 -13.68 4.39 -12.73
CA ILE A 143 -12.33 4.85 -12.38
C ILE A 143 -11.27 3.95 -13.05
N CYS A 144 -10.05 4.47 -13.20
CA CYS A 144 -8.89 3.63 -13.46
C CYS A 144 -8.21 3.33 -12.12
N TYR A 145 -8.09 2.05 -11.77
CA TYR A 145 -7.44 1.56 -10.56
C TYR A 145 -6.21 0.71 -10.90
N GLY A 146 -5.33 0.50 -9.94
CA GLY A 146 -4.11 -0.26 -10.06
C GLY A 146 -4.10 -1.37 -9.01
N GLU A 147 -4.74 -2.50 -9.32
CA GLU A 147 -4.85 -3.65 -8.43
C GLU A 147 -3.47 -4.27 -8.19
N ARG A 148 -3.13 -4.49 -6.91
CA ARG A 148 -1.76 -4.89 -6.47
C ARG A 148 -0.65 -4.10 -7.17
N TYR A 149 -0.94 -2.83 -7.49
CA TYR A 149 -0.09 -1.97 -8.32
C TYR A 149 0.01 -0.56 -7.72
N ARG A 150 -0.77 0.42 -8.20
CA ARG A 150 -0.64 1.83 -7.84
C ARG A 150 -1.88 2.47 -7.22
N GLY A 151 -2.94 1.69 -6.94
CA GLY A 151 -4.18 2.24 -6.39
C GLY A 151 -4.94 3.09 -7.42
N ILE A 152 -5.66 4.13 -7.00
CA ILE A 152 -6.45 4.96 -7.93
C ILE A 152 -5.51 5.70 -8.87
N LEU A 153 -5.59 5.39 -10.16
CA LEU A 153 -4.84 6.02 -11.25
C LEU A 153 -5.58 7.23 -11.83
N ALA A 154 -6.90 7.19 -11.88
CA ALA A 154 -7.74 8.34 -12.19
C ALA A 154 -9.15 8.12 -11.64
N LEU A 155 -9.73 9.13 -10.97
CA LEU A 155 -11.15 9.12 -10.64
C LEU A 155 -11.98 9.45 -11.89
N ARG A 156 -13.24 9.00 -11.92
CA ARG A 156 -14.18 9.29 -12.99
C ARG A 156 -14.24 10.80 -13.26
N GLY A 157 -14.06 11.18 -14.51
CA GLY A 157 -14.01 12.56 -14.98
C GLY A 157 -12.61 13.17 -15.04
N GLN A 158 -11.56 12.46 -14.66
CA GLN A 158 -10.19 12.99 -14.65
C GLN A 158 -9.36 12.55 -15.86
N LYS A 159 -8.46 13.46 -16.27
CA LYS A 159 -7.29 13.13 -17.06
C LYS A 159 -6.07 13.16 -16.17
N THR A 160 -5.25 12.12 -16.18
CA THR A 160 -4.06 12.04 -15.34
C THR A 160 -2.80 11.71 -16.13
N VAL A 161 -1.66 12.22 -15.70
CA VAL A 161 -0.33 11.79 -16.16
C VAL A 161 0.41 11.21 -14.97
N ILE A 162 0.97 10.02 -15.12
CA ILE A 162 1.83 9.35 -14.15
C ILE A 162 3.27 9.55 -14.65
N GLY A 163 4.03 10.40 -13.98
CA GLY A 163 5.40 10.70 -14.36
C GLY A 163 6.42 9.85 -13.60
N GLU A 164 7.68 10.26 -13.62
CA GLU A 164 8.79 9.58 -12.92
C GLU A 164 8.60 9.44 -11.40
N ASP A 165 7.68 10.23 -10.80
CA ASP A 165 7.28 10.12 -9.39
C ASP A 165 6.25 9.02 -9.12
N HIS A 166 5.91 8.23 -10.14
CA HIS A 166 5.01 7.07 -10.08
C HIS A 166 3.58 7.38 -9.63
N LYS A 167 3.22 8.66 -9.49
CA LYS A 167 1.92 9.11 -8.97
C LYS A 167 1.07 9.69 -10.08
N PRO A 168 -0.22 9.36 -10.14
CA PRO A 168 -1.12 10.02 -11.06
C PRO A 168 -1.33 11.48 -10.64
N LYS A 169 -1.03 12.40 -11.55
CA LYS A 169 -1.34 13.83 -11.41
C LYS A 169 -2.52 14.16 -12.29
N VAL A 170 -3.56 14.76 -11.71
CA VAL A 170 -4.67 15.28 -12.51
C VAL A 170 -4.18 16.46 -13.34
N VAL A 171 -4.15 16.28 -14.66
CA VAL A 171 -3.72 17.30 -15.63
C VAL A 171 -4.88 17.88 -16.43
N GLY A 172 -6.07 17.33 -16.25
CA GLY A 172 -7.25 17.79 -16.96
C GLY A 172 -8.53 17.14 -16.45
N LYS A 173 -9.64 17.62 -17.00
CA LYS A 173 -10.98 17.20 -16.65
C LYS A 173 -11.74 16.82 -17.92
N ILE A 174 -12.44 15.69 -17.88
CA ILE A 174 -13.35 15.22 -18.93
C ILE A 174 -14.76 15.74 -18.65
N GLY A 175 -15.19 15.72 -17.39
CA GLY A 175 -16.50 16.18 -16.96
C GLY A 175 -16.68 16.04 -15.45
N GLU A 176 -17.83 16.47 -14.94
CA GLU A 176 -18.20 16.27 -13.55
C GLU A 176 -18.53 14.79 -13.27
N ALA A 177 -17.98 14.25 -12.19
CA ALA A 177 -18.14 12.83 -11.85
C ALA A 177 -19.61 12.40 -11.75
N ASP A 178 -20.49 13.24 -11.19
CA ASP A 178 -21.92 12.92 -11.03
C ASP A 178 -22.67 12.99 -12.35
N GLU A 179 -22.32 13.90 -13.25
CA GLU A 179 -22.93 14.00 -14.59
C GLU A 179 -22.53 12.83 -15.48
N LEU A 180 -21.28 12.37 -15.35
CA LEU A 180 -20.78 11.18 -16.04
C LEU A 180 -21.45 9.91 -15.49
N LEU A 181 -21.68 9.83 -14.18
CA LEU A 181 -22.35 8.67 -13.56
C LEU A 181 -23.78 8.48 -14.09
N LYS A 182 -24.50 9.57 -14.40
CA LYS A 182 -25.86 9.51 -14.99
C LYS A 182 -25.91 8.82 -16.36
N LYS A 183 -24.75 8.61 -17.02
CA LYS A 183 -24.65 7.89 -18.30
C LYS A 183 -24.50 6.37 -18.13
N VAL A 184 -24.39 5.89 -16.89
CA VAL A 184 -24.23 4.48 -16.54
C VAL A 184 -25.55 3.94 -15.99
N ASP A 185 -26.01 2.81 -16.52
CA ASP A 185 -27.12 2.07 -15.95
C ASP A 185 -26.60 1.17 -14.82
N LEU A 186 -26.69 1.63 -13.57
CA LEU A 186 -26.18 0.90 -12.40
C LEU A 186 -26.87 -0.47 -12.15
N LYS A 187 -27.98 -0.77 -12.83
CA LYS A 187 -28.72 -2.04 -12.67
C LYS A 187 -28.80 -2.86 -13.96
N GLY A 188 -28.42 -2.27 -15.08
CA GLY A 188 -28.54 -2.85 -16.42
C GLY A 188 -27.21 -3.23 -17.05
N TRP A 189 -27.29 -3.52 -18.35
CA TRP A 189 -26.13 -3.79 -19.18
C TRP A 189 -25.48 -2.48 -19.62
N ASN A 190 -24.16 -2.43 -19.53
CA ASN A 190 -23.35 -1.31 -20.00
C ASN A 190 -22.22 -1.83 -20.88
N GLU A 191 -21.88 -1.10 -21.95
CA GLU A 191 -20.68 -1.37 -22.74
C GLU A 191 -19.48 -0.65 -22.08
N TYR A 192 -18.42 -1.38 -21.79
CA TYR A 192 -17.11 -0.84 -21.41
C TYR A 192 -16.18 -0.89 -22.61
N HIS A 193 -15.57 0.25 -22.96
CA HIS A 193 -14.56 0.35 -24.01
C HIS A 193 -13.25 0.85 -23.42
N ILE A 194 -12.21 0.01 -23.47
CA ILE A 194 -10.87 0.29 -22.97
C ILE A 194 -9.94 0.37 -24.17
N VAL A 195 -9.18 1.46 -24.28
CA VAL A 195 -8.15 1.62 -25.29
C VAL A 195 -6.81 1.79 -24.60
N ALA A 196 -5.84 0.95 -24.94
CA ALA A 196 -4.45 1.07 -24.53
C ALA A 196 -3.60 1.31 -25.79
N ARG A 197 -2.98 2.49 -25.90
CA ARG A 197 -2.12 2.85 -27.04
C ARG A 197 -0.85 3.53 -26.54
N GLY A 198 0.30 2.94 -26.83
CA GLY A 198 1.55 3.30 -26.17
C GLY A 198 1.39 3.15 -24.67
N PHE A 199 1.51 4.25 -23.93
CA PHE A 199 1.26 4.31 -22.49
C PHE A 199 0.09 5.24 -22.13
N THR A 200 -0.80 5.51 -23.09
CA THR A 200 -2.06 6.21 -22.86
C THR A 200 -3.20 5.22 -22.80
N PHE A 201 -4.01 5.31 -21.75
CA PHE A 201 -5.18 4.49 -21.49
C PHE A 201 -6.42 5.36 -21.45
N THR A 202 -7.44 5.00 -22.21
CA THR A 202 -8.77 5.60 -22.06
C THR A 202 -9.79 4.52 -21.71
N GLN A 203 -10.76 4.92 -20.91
CA GLN A 203 -11.85 4.07 -20.46
C GLN A 203 -13.16 4.82 -20.65
N ALA A 204 -14.09 4.22 -21.39
CA ALA A 204 -15.42 4.76 -21.65
C ALA A 204 -16.49 3.73 -21.26
N ILE A 205 -17.62 4.23 -20.75
CA ILE A 205 -18.81 3.40 -20.49
C ILE A 205 -19.97 3.98 -21.30
N ASN A 206 -20.68 3.14 -22.05
CA ASN A 206 -21.77 3.53 -22.97
C ASN A 206 -21.37 4.66 -23.92
N GLY A 207 -20.14 4.62 -24.44
CA GLY A 207 -19.57 5.64 -25.31
C GLY A 207 -19.15 6.95 -24.61
N GLN A 208 -19.44 7.12 -23.31
CA GLN A 208 -19.01 8.28 -22.53
C GLN A 208 -17.62 8.03 -21.96
N LEU A 209 -16.64 8.84 -22.37
CA LEU A 209 -15.30 8.81 -21.79
C LEU A 209 -15.36 9.11 -20.29
N MET A 210 -14.79 8.22 -19.48
CA MET A 210 -14.77 8.32 -18.02
C MET A 210 -13.41 8.78 -17.52
N VAL A 211 -12.31 8.21 -18.03
CA VAL A 211 -10.95 8.59 -17.65
C VAL A 211 -9.98 8.51 -18.82
N GLU A 212 -8.91 9.31 -18.71
CA GLU A 212 -7.73 9.26 -19.58
C GLU A 212 -6.50 9.23 -18.67
N VAL A 213 -5.63 8.25 -18.83
CA VAL A 213 -4.41 8.08 -18.04
C VAL A 213 -3.22 7.99 -19.00
N VAL A 214 -2.24 8.86 -18.87
CA VAL A 214 -0.93 8.73 -19.50
C VAL A 214 0.05 8.19 -18.47
N ASP A 215 0.80 7.16 -18.79
CA ASP A 215 1.76 6.52 -17.90
C ASP A 215 3.18 6.67 -18.44
N ASP A 216 3.75 7.84 -18.20
CA ASP A 216 5.12 8.20 -18.60
C ASP A 216 6.17 7.62 -17.64
N ASP A 217 5.75 6.96 -16.56
CA ASP A 217 6.62 6.27 -15.61
C ASP A 217 7.29 5.05 -16.23
N ALA A 218 8.44 5.29 -16.86
CA ALA A 218 9.23 4.28 -17.55
C ALA A 218 9.66 3.08 -16.66
N GLN A 219 9.61 3.21 -15.33
CA GLN A 219 10.06 2.16 -14.43
C GLN A 219 8.99 1.13 -14.10
N GLN A 220 7.73 1.55 -14.03
CA GLN A 220 6.63 0.67 -13.61
C GLN A 220 5.61 0.44 -14.71
N ARG A 221 5.46 1.36 -15.68
CA ARG A 221 4.51 1.23 -16.77
C ARG A 221 4.69 -0.11 -17.49
N ARG A 222 3.59 -0.74 -17.88
CA ARG A 222 3.63 -1.98 -18.64
C ARG A 222 3.21 -1.74 -20.08
N ALA A 223 3.99 -2.30 -21.00
CA ALA A 223 3.72 -2.23 -22.43
C ALA A 223 2.68 -3.27 -22.87
N ASP A 224 2.60 -4.40 -22.17
CA ASP A 224 1.67 -5.50 -22.41
C ASP A 224 1.35 -6.24 -21.11
N GLY A 225 0.39 -7.17 -21.18
CA GLY A 225 0.11 -8.10 -20.09
C GLY A 225 -1.26 -8.76 -20.24
N LEU A 226 -1.65 -9.53 -19.23
CA LEU A 226 -2.87 -10.33 -19.19
C LEU A 226 -4.14 -9.45 -19.15
N ILE A 227 -5.24 -10.05 -19.60
CA ILE A 227 -6.62 -9.56 -19.40
C ILE A 227 -7.31 -10.49 -18.39
N ALA A 228 -8.06 -9.93 -17.45
CA ALA A 228 -8.87 -10.73 -16.53
C ALA A 228 -10.12 -10.01 -16.03
N LEU A 229 -11.07 -10.77 -15.48
CA LEU A 229 -12.33 -10.28 -14.92
C LEU A 229 -12.34 -10.52 -13.40
N GLN A 230 -12.73 -9.52 -12.61
CA GLN A 230 -12.62 -9.58 -11.15
C GLN A 230 -13.90 -10.07 -10.46
N LEU A 231 -13.72 -10.91 -9.43
CA LEU A 231 -14.61 -11.01 -8.28
C LEU A 231 -13.88 -10.49 -7.04
N HIS A 232 -14.47 -9.49 -6.40
CA HIS A 232 -13.89 -8.86 -5.23
C HIS A 232 -14.26 -9.66 -3.96
N ALA A 233 -13.33 -9.73 -3.00
CA ALA A 233 -13.62 -10.28 -1.68
C ALA A 233 -14.50 -9.33 -0.86
N GLY A 234 -15.51 -9.87 -0.16
CA GLY A 234 -16.42 -9.05 0.62
C GLY A 234 -17.83 -9.63 0.65
N PRO A 235 -18.85 -8.78 0.86
CA PRO A 235 -20.25 -9.15 0.68
C PRO A 235 -20.50 -9.98 -0.59
N PRO A 236 -21.52 -10.87 -0.56
CA PRO A 236 -21.95 -11.61 -1.74
C PRO A 236 -22.04 -10.71 -2.95
N MET A 237 -21.58 -11.17 -4.10
CA MET A 237 -21.64 -10.37 -5.32
C MET A 237 -21.96 -11.21 -6.55
N LYS A 238 -22.62 -10.58 -7.52
CA LYS A 238 -22.82 -11.15 -8.85
C LYS A 238 -22.47 -10.14 -9.93
N VAL A 239 -21.66 -10.57 -10.88
CA VAL A 239 -21.31 -9.81 -12.08
C VAL A 239 -21.44 -10.70 -13.31
N GLU A 240 -21.89 -10.11 -14.42
CA GLU A 240 -22.06 -10.79 -15.69
C GLU A 240 -21.31 -10.04 -16.77
N PHE A 241 -20.62 -10.77 -17.65
CA PHE A 241 -19.86 -10.23 -18.77
C PHE A 241 -20.24 -10.95 -20.07
N ARG A 242 -20.38 -10.21 -21.17
CA ARG A 242 -20.62 -10.78 -22.50
C ARG A 242 -20.03 -9.90 -23.60
N ASN A 243 -20.07 -10.39 -24.84
CA ASN A 243 -19.60 -9.64 -26.02
C ASN A 243 -18.15 -9.12 -25.88
N ILE A 244 -17.29 -9.89 -25.20
CA ILE A 244 -15.89 -9.55 -24.92
C ILE A 244 -15.08 -9.73 -26.21
N ARG A 245 -14.52 -8.63 -26.69
CA ARG A 245 -13.90 -8.51 -28.01
C ARG A 245 -12.64 -7.66 -27.94
N LEU A 246 -11.55 -8.16 -28.53
CA LEU A 246 -10.24 -7.54 -28.51
C LEU A 246 -9.77 -7.23 -29.94
N LYS A 247 -9.24 -6.03 -30.15
CA LYS A 247 -8.57 -5.62 -31.38
C LYS A 247 -7.17 -5.17 -31.05
N THR A 248 -6.16 -5.90 -31.52
CA THR A 248 -4.76 -5.47 -31.40
C THR A 248 -4.49 -4.31 -32.35
N LEU A 249 -3.75 -3.31 -31.89
CA LEU A 249 -3.38 -2.14 -32.68
C LEU A 249 -1.91 -2.24 -33.14
N PRO A 250 -1.57 -1.72 -34.34
CA PRO A 250 -0.17 -1.60 -34.75
C PRO A 250 0.62 -0.72 -33.78
N ALA A 251 1.89 -1.07 -33.50
CA ALA A 251 2.76 -0.26 -32.65
C ALA A 251 2.94 1.15 -33.24
N GLY A 252 2.53 2.19 -32.50
CA GLY A 252 2.59 3.58 -32.94
C GLY A 252 3.95 4.25 -32.67
N GLN A 253 4.50 4.96 -33.67
CA GLN A 253 5.63 5.88 -33.51
C GLN A 253 5.21 7.06 -32.60
N THR A 254 5.85 7.22 -31.44
CA THR A 254 5.53 8.26 -30.46
C THR A 254 5.88 9.67 -30.96
N SER A 255 4.89 10.58 -31.01
CA SER A 255 5.10 12.00 -31.28
C SER A 255 5.70 12.71 -30.06
N GLN A 256 6.90 13.30 -30.21
CA GLN A 256 7.53 14.14 -29.19
C GLN A 256 6.79 15.49 -29.07
N ARG A 257 6.48 15.91 -27.83
CA ARG A 257 6.27 17.33 -27.49
C ARG A 257 7.42 17.78 -26.61
N GLY A 258 8.13 18.80 -27.07
CA GLY A 258 9.46 19.18 -26.63
C GLY A 258 9.53 19.95 -25.31
N VAL A 259 10.66 19.76 -24.65
CA VAL A 259 11.22 20.61 -23.60
C VAL A 259 12.20 21.59 -24.30
N PRO A 260 12.17 22.91 -24.04
CA PRO A 260 13.16 23.82 -24.64
C PRO A 260 14.54 23.63 -23.99
N PRO A 261 15.64 23.86 -24.72
CA PRO A 261 16.97 23.38 -24.35
C PRO A 261 17.58 24.18 -23.20
N ALA A 262 18.31 23.46 -22.34
CA ALA A 262 19.20 24.00 -21.33
C ALA A 262 20.38 24.70 -22.00
N GLY A 263 20.71 25.91 -21.53
CA GLY A 263 21.89 26.65 -21.97
C GLY A 263 23.17 26.05 -21.39
N ASP A 264 24.14 25.82 -22.27
CA ASP A 264 25.50 25.43 -21.96
C ASP A 264 26.22 26.45 -21.06
N SER A 265 26.95 25.94 -20.08
CA SER A 265 28.23 26.52 -19.66
C SER A 265 29.02 25.44 -18.93
N ALA A 266 29.84 24.72 -19.71
CA ALA A 266 30.91 23.90 -19.21
C ALA A 266 32.11 24.79 -18.85
N ALA A 267 32.63 24.64 -17.63
CA ALA A 267 33.99 25.03 -17.29
C ALA A 267 34.68 23.80 -16.68
N ALA A 268 35.68 23.29 -17.42
CA ALA A 268 36.47 22.11 -17.14
C ALA A 268 37.46 22.32 -15.99
N MET A 269 37.82 21.24 -15.28
CA MET A 269 39.10 21.02 -14.58
C MET A 269 39.34 19.49 -14.40
N PRO A 270 40.60 19.03 -14.24
CA PRO A 270 41.11 17.82 -14.89
C PRO A 270 41.24 16.56 -14.01
N GLU A 271 41.66 15.48 -14.68
CA GLU A 271 41.86 14.11 -14.25
C GLU A 271 43.16 13.88 -13.44
N THR A 272 43.16 12.74 -12.71
CA THR A 272 44.27 11.93 -12.15
C THR A 272 44.69 12.13 -10.69
N ALA A 273 44.47 11.09 -9.88
CA ALA A 273 45.51 10.39 -9.10
C ALA A 273 44.95 9.10 -8.46
N GLN A 274 45.50 7.96 -8.84
CA GLN A 274 45.31 6.66 -8.17
C GLN A 274 46.25 6.56 -6.95
N LEU A 275 45.82 5.90 -5.87
CA LEU A 275 46.73 5.26 -4.91
C LEU A 275 46.17 3.92 -4.42
N GLN A 276 47.10 2.95 -4.34
CA GLN A 276 46.98 1.54 -3.99
C GLN A 276 47.10 1.29 -2.46
N PRO A 277 46.91 0.05 -1.96
CA PRO A 277 46.54 -0.24 -0.57
C PRO A 277 47.73 -0.46 0.37
N ILE A 278 47.47 -0.42 1.68
CA ILE A 278 48.43 -0.76 2.74
C ILE A 278 47.82 -1.76 3.74
N ALA A 279 48.58 -2.82 4.00
CA ALA A 279 48.48 -3.77 5.12
C ALA A 279 49.57 -3.39 6.16
N ALA A 280 49.58 -3.73 7.46
CA ALA A 280 48.75 -4.45 8.41
C ALA A 280 49.21 -4.05 9.86
N THR A 281 48.49 -4.55 10.87
CA THR A 281 48.90 -5.04 12.23
C THR A 281 48.20 -4.41 13.45
N ASP A 282 47.43 -5.29 14.11
CA ASP A 282 47.23 -5.58 15.53
C ASP A 282 46.88 -4.52 16.59
N GLY A 283 45.80 -4.82 17.35
CA GLY A 283 45.66 -4.46 18.76
C GLY A 283 44.35 -3.79 19.20
N GLY A 284 43.30 -4.58 19.48
CA GLY A 284 42.36 -4.31 20.59
C GLY A 284 41.45 -3.07 20.55
N ALA A 285 40.32 -3.17 19.84
CA ALA A 285 38.97 -2.73 20.23
C ALA A 285 38.10 -2.83 18.98
N ARG A 286 37.04 -3.66 19.01
CA ARG A 286 36.08 -3.72 17.91
C ARG A 286 35.39 -2.36 17.87
N ALA A 287 35.80 -1.47 16.98
CA ALA A 287 35.12 -0.21 16.73
C ALA A 287 33.65 -0.53 16.48
N ALA A 288 32.76 -0.08 17.36
CA ALA A 288 31.33 -0.27 17.20
C ALA A 288 30.93 0.42 15.89
N GLY A 289 30.54 -0.37 14.90
CA GLY A 289 30.05 0.15 13.63
C GLY A 289 28.90 1.12 13.86
N LYS A 290 28.75 2.10 12.96
CA LYS A 290 27.66 3.08 13.04
C LYS A 290 26.30 2.38 13.17
N LYS A 291 25.41 2.92 14.01
CA LYS A 291 24.03 2.46 14.15
C LYS A 291 23.20 3.05 13.01
N LYS A 292 22.85 2.23 12.02
CA LYS A 292 22.03 2.65 10.88
C LYS A 292 20.56 2.67 11.24
N ILE A 293 19.88 3.80 11.11
CA ILE A 293 18.44 3.97 11.38
C ILE A 293 17.75 4.34 10.08
N ILE A 294 16.76 3.55 9.68
CA ILE A 294 16.03 3.75 8.43
C ILE A 294 14.67 4.35 8.75
N PHE A 295 14.40 5.54 8.22
CA PHE A 295 13.09 6.19 8.27
C PHE A 295 12.32 5.85 7.00
N VAL A 296 11.11 5.35 7.14
CA VAL A 296 10.16 5.07 6.07
C VAL A 296 9.05 6.10 6.17
N ALA A 297 9.16 7.15 5.36
CA ALA A 297 8.13 8.16 5.23
C ALA A 297 7.01 7.67 4.32
N GLY A 298 5.77 7.78 4.78
CA GLY A 298 4.60 7.50 3.96
C GLY A 298 4.46 8.46 2.79
N ARG A 299 3.51 8.16 1.90
CA ARG A 299 3.09 9.11 0.87
C ARG A 299 2.37 10.28 1.52
N LYS A 300 2.28 11.39 0.78
CA LYS A 300 1.41 12.52 1.11
C LYS A 300 -0.02 12.03 1.28
N SER A 301 -0.68 12.44 2.35
CA SER A 301 -1.99 11.90 2.73
C SER A 301 -3.00 12.97 3.18
N HIS A 302 -2.54 14.08 3.73
CA HIS A 302 -3.39 15.15 4.27
C HIS A 302 -2.92 16.53 3.79
N GLY A 303 -3.69 17.57 4.13
CA GLY A 303 -3.37 18.94 3.76
C GLY A 303 -2.13 19.48 4.49
N PHE A 304 -1.66 20.64 4.05
CA PHE A 304 -0.48 21.33 4.59
C PHE A 304 -0.39 21.27 6.12
N PHE A 305 0.80 20.90 6.63
CA PHE A 305 1.08 20.76 8.06
C PHE A 305 0.37 19.62 8.79
N SER A 306 -0.39 18.78 8.06
CA SER A 306 -1.05 17.59 8.58
C SER A 306 -0.42 16.37 7.92
N HIS A 307 0.11 15.42 8.70
CA HIS A 307 0.74 14.21 8.18
C HIS A 307 1.87 14.49 7.16
N ASP A 308 2.69 15.52 7.41
CA ASP A 308 3.91 15.80 6.63
C ASP A 308 4.99 14.75 6.95
N HIS A 309 4.76 13.53 6.47
CA HIS A 309 5.52 12.32 6.77
C HIS A 309 6.98 12.47 6.37
N TYR A 310 7.22 12.98 5.16
CA TYR A 310 8.59 13.10 4.64
C TYR A 310 9.36 14.22 5.36
N ALA A 311 8.76 15.41 5.51
CA ALA A 311 9.35 16.49 6.28
C ALA A 311 9.68 16.04 7.72
N GLY A 312 8.74 15.36 8.38
CA GLY A 312 8.92 14.87 9.74
C GLY A 312 10.04 13.83 9.85
N CYS A 313 10.09 12.86 8.93
CA CYS A 313 11.19 11.89 8.88
C CYS A 313 12.55 12.55 8.66
N ARG A 314 12.63 13.52 7.74
CA ARG A 314 13.87 14.26 7.47
C ARG A 314 14.35 15.05 8.69
N LEU A 315 13.42 15.69 9.40
CA LEU A 315 13.73 16.48 10.59
C LEU A 315 14.20 15.59 11.75
N LEU A 316 13.47 14.50 12.03
CA LEU A 316 13.84 13.52 13.06
C LEU A 316 15.17 12.83 12.75
N ALA A 317 15.40 12.44 11.49
CA ALA A 317 16.66 11.85 11.04
C ALA A 317 17.85 12.80 11.23
N LYS A 318 17.69 14.06 10.81
CA LYS A 318 18.70 15.12 11.00
C LYS A 318 19.04 15.28 12.48
N TRP A 319 18.03 15.37 13.35
CA TRP A 319 18.23 15.56 14.77
C TRP A 319 18.90 14.39 15.47
N ILE A 320 18.50 13.15 15.16
CA ILE A 320 19.17 11.99 15.75
C ILE A 320 20.63 11.89 15.29
N ALA A 321 20.91 12.14 14.00
CA ALA A 321 22.27 12.11 13.48
C ALA A 321 23.16 13.17 14.12
N GLN A 322 22.60 14.34 14.45
CA GLN A 322 23.30 15.43 15.13
C GLN A 322 23.53 15.16 16.61
N ALA A 323 22.53 14.61 17.31
CA ALA A 323 22.57 14.46 18.76
C ALA A 323 23.26 13.19 19.25
N VAL A 324 23.35 12.16 18.41
CA VAL A 324 23.84 10.83 18.80
C VAL A 324 25.03 10.41 17.93
N PRO A 325 26.27 10.59 18.43
CA PRO A 325 27.48 10.16 17.74
C PRO A 325 27.43 8.69 17.33
N GLY A 326 27.93 8.39 16.14
CA GLY A 326 27.93 7.01 15.61
C GLY A 326 26.59 6.57 15.04
N THR A 327 25.63 7.47 14.82
CA THR A 327 24.38 7.16 14.10
C THR A 327 24.51 7.49 12.63
N GLU A 328 23.97 6.62 11.78
CA GLU A 328 23.76 6.87 10.35
C GLU A 328 22.26 6.82 10.08
N THR A 329 21.71 7.81 9.39
CA THR A 329 20.27 7.85 9.10
C THR A 329 20.02 7.82 7.61
N VAL A 330 19.07 6.99 7.19
CA VAL A 330 18.57 6.94 5.81
C VAL A 330 17.09 7.26 5.84
N VAL A 331 16.62 8.12 4.94
CA VAL A 331 15.19 8.42 4.79
C VAL A 331 14.72 7.92 3.44
N VAL A 332 13.81 6.94 3.49
CA VAL A 332 13.05 6.44 2.34
C VAL A 332 11.76 7.25 2.27
N GLN A 333 11.46 7.77 1.09
CA GLN A 333 10.24 8.53 0.81
C GLN A 333 9.21 7.66 0.09
N ASP A 334 7.93 8.04 0.20
CA ASP A 334 6.81 7.51 -0.58
C ASP A 334 6.40 6.06 -0.29
N GLY A 335 6.65 5.62 0.94
CA GLY A 335 6.22 4.34 1.48
C GLY A 335 7.36 3.31 1.54
N TRP A 336 6.99 2.04 1.51
CA TRP A 336 7.93 0.94 1.69
C TRP A 336 8.95 0.90 0.54
N PRO A 337 10.26 0.79 0.83
CA PRO A 337 11.29 0.74 -0.22
C PRO A 337 11.12 -0.51 -1.08
N LYS A 338 11.30 -0.35 -2.40
CA LYS A 338 11.28 -1.47 -3.36
C LYS A 338 12.49 -2.39 -3.20
N ASP A 339 13.64 -1.80 -2.89
CA ASP A 339 14.87 -2.54 -2.61
C ASP A 339 15.03 -2.74 -1.10
N ALA A 340 14.88 -3.98 -0.65
CA ALA A 340 15.03 -4.34 0.76
C ALA A 340 16.48 -4.22 1.25
N SER A 341 17.48 -4.11 0.37
CA SER A 341 18.89 -3.92 0.74
C SER A 341 19.13 -2.62 1.52
N VAL A 342 18.21 -1.65 1.43
CA VAL A 342 18.26 -0.43 2.26
C VAL A 342 18.26 -0.76 3.76
N PHE A 343 17.65 -1.87 4.15
CA PHE A 343 17.61 -2.34 5.53
C PHE A 343 18.86 -3.12 5.95
N ASP A 344 19.80 -3.38 5.05
CA ASP A 344 21.04 -4.08 5.39
C ASP A 344 21.82 -3.29 6.45
N GLY A 345 22.15 -3.98 7.54
CA GLY A 345 22.82 -3.41 8.71
C GLY A 345 21.96 -2.46 9.55
N ALA A 346 20.64 -2.38 9.32
CA ALA A 346 19.76 -1.54 10.11
C ALA A 346 19.76 -1.96 11.59
N ALA A 347 19.91 -0.99 12.49
CA ALA A 347 19.68 -1.14 13.92
C ALA A 347 18.22 -0.89 14.28
N ALA A 348 17.54 -0.01 13.53
CA ALA A 348 16.12 0.25 13.68
C ALA A 348 15.46 0.74 12.39
N ILE A 349 14.15 0.53 12.32
CA ILE A 349 13.24 1.09 11.33
C ILE A 349 12.27 2.02 12.05
N VAL A 350 12.04 3.21 11.49
CA VAL A 350 11.06 4.18 11.95
C VAL A 350 10.06 4.39 10.83
N VAL A 351 8.79 4.08 11.06
CA VAL A 351 7.71 4.29 10.10
C VAL A 351 6.88 5.49 10.56
N PHE A 352 6.88 6.55 9.77
CA PHE A 352 5.97 7.68 9.95
C PHE A 352 5.25 7.88 8.62
N ALA A 353 4.02 7.41 8.57
CA ALA A 353 3.32 7.17 7.34
C ALA A 353 1.81 7.09 7.57
N ASP A 354 1.09 6.92 6.46
CA ASP A 354 -0.33 6.60 6.46
C ASP A 354 -0.61 5.28 7.21
N GLY A 355 -1.86 5.12 7.64
CA GLY A 355 -2.33 4.00 8.46
C GLY A 355 -3.26 3.05 7.72
N GLY A 356 -3.89 2.15 8.48
CA GLY A 356 -4.87 1.21 7.95
C GLY A 356 -4.32 0.42 6.77
N GLY A 357 -5.12 0.24 5.73
CA GLY A 357 -4.70 -0.45 4.50
C GLY A 357 -3.57 0.26 3.73
N GLY A 358 -3.33 1.55 4.00
CA GLY A 358 -2.27 2.38 3.40
C GLY A 358 -0.92 2.29 4.12
N ASN A 359 -0.85 1.61 5.26
CA ASN A 359 0.38 1.49 6.02
C ASN A 359 1.48 0.78 5.19
N PRO A 360 2.63 1.43 4.95
CA PRO A 360 3.67 0.88 4.08
C PRO A 360 4.23 -0.44 4.59
N ILE A 361 4.19 -0.69 5.90
CA ILE A 361 4.70 -1.93 6.49
C ILE A 361 4.00 -3.18 5.93
N LEU A 362 2.74 -3.03 5.48
CA LEU A 362 1.95 -4.11 4.88
C LEU A 362 2.54 -4.65 3.58
N GLN A 363 3.43 -3.90 2.93
CA GLN A 363 4.15 -4.31 1.71
C GLN A 363 5.40 -5.13 2.03
N GLY A 364 5.88 -5.06 3.27
CA GLY A 364 7.16 -5.64 3.70
C GLY A 364 7.08 -6.47 4.97
N LEU A 365 5.92 -7.05 5.30
CA LEU A 365 5.73 -7.79 6.55
C LEU A 365 6.77 -8.88 6.78
N ASP A 366 7.12 -9.66 5.75
CA ASP A 366 8.14 -10.72 5.85
C ASP A 366 9.55 -10.15 6.08
N VAL A 367 9.84 -8.97 5.50
CA VAL A 367 11.12 -8.27 5.69
C VAL A 367 11.20 -7.75 7.11
N VAL A 368 10.14 -7.11 7.62
CA VAL A 368 10.09 -6.63 9.00
C VAL A 368 10.16 -7.80 9.98
N GLU A 369 9.42 -8.88 9.75
CA GLU A 369 9.46 -10.07 10.59
C GLU A 369 10.89 -10.65 10.69
N LYS A 370 11.57 -10.76 9.55
CA LYS A 370 12.96 -11.23 9.50
C LYS A 370 13.90 -10.30 10.26
N LEU A 371 13.79 -8.99 10.04
CA LEU A 371 14.64 -7.98 10.69
C LEU A 371 14.35 -7.91 12.20
N ALA A 372 13.08 -7.98 12.60
CA ALA A 372 12.66 -8.05 13.98
C ALA A 372 13.29 -9.29 14.66
N LYS A 373 13.22 -10.48 14.06
CA LYS A 373 13.90 -11.69 14.58
C LYS A 373 15.43 -11.55 14.68
N GLN A 374 16.04 -10.69 13.85
CA GLN A 374 17.46 -10.34 13.93
C GLN A 374 17.77 -9.28 15.01
N GLY A 375 16.75 -8.80 15.72
CA GLY A 375 16.87 -7.82 16.80
C GLY A 375 16.83 -6.37 16.34
N VAL A 376 16.49 -6.10 15.07
CA VAL A 376 16.25 -4.75 14.55
C VAL A 376 15.00 -4.18 15.22
N GLY A 377 15.10 -2.95 15.73
CA GLY A 377 13.98 -2.29 16.39
C GLY A 377 12.97 -1.70 15.41
N LEU A 378 11.71 -1.54 15.84
CA LEU A 378 10.65 -0.93 15.04
C LEU A 378 9.94 0.20 15.80
N ALA A 379 9.90 1.40 15.24
CA ALA A 379 9.07 2.49 15.72
C ALA A 379 7.96 2.80 14.71
N CYS A 380 6.72 2.95 15.16
CA CYS A 380 5.60 3.42 14.35
C CYS A 380 5.02 4.70 14.95
N LEU A 381 4.94 5.74 14.14
CA LEU A 381 4.53 7.08 14.55
C LEU A 381 3.19 7.45 13.89
N HIS A 382 2.33 8.09 14.68
CA HIS A 382 1.01 8.56 14.32
C HIS A 382 0.18 7.46 13.62
N TYR A 383 -0.31 7.74 12.41
CA TYR A 383 -1.18 6.85 11.66
C TYR A 383 -0.54 5.50 11.32
N ALA A 384 0.79 5.42 11.29
CA ALA A 384 1.53 4.17 11.09
C ALA A 384 1.34 3.14 12.22
N VAL A 385 0.75 3.50 13.36
CA VAL A 385 0.34 2.53 14.39
C VAL A 385 -0.94 1.78 14.02
N GLU A 386 -1.65 2.20 12.98
CA GLU A 386 -2.84 1.51 12.46
C GLU A 386 -2.48 0.53 11.35
N VAL A 387 -3.04 -0.66 11.47
CA VAL A 387 -3.09 -1.67 10.41
C VAL A 387 -4.45 -2.37 10.44
N PRO A 388 -4.92 -2.96 9.34
CA PRO A 388 -6.09 -3.82 9.38
C PRO A 388 -5.76 -5.02 10.27
N LYS A 389 -6.60 -5.27 11.29
CA LYS A 389 -6.44 -6.34 12.28
C LYS A 389 -6.02 -7.66 11.64
N GLU A 390 -6.75 -8.07 10.60
CA GLU A 390 -6.55 -9.36 9.93
C GLU A 390 -5.29 -9.43 9.06
N ARG A 391 -4.65 -8.29 8.78
CA ARG A 391 -3.43 -8.24 7.95
C ARG A 391 -2.15 -8.19 8.77
N ALA A 392 -2.12 -7.37 9.83
CA ALA A 392 -0.90 -7.16 10.61
C ALA A 392 -1.14 -6.87 12.10
N GLY A 393 -2.37 -6.98 12.61
CA GLY A 393 -2.67 -6.72 14.03
C GLY A 393 -1.82 -7.56 14.99
N PRO A 394 -1.77 -8.90 14.82
CA PRO A 394 -0.91 -9.77 15.63
C PRO A 394 0.58 -9.39 15.55
N GLN A 395 1.06 -9.02 14.36
CA GLN A 395 2.44 -8.59 14.14
C GLN A 395 2.74 -7.27 14.84
N MET A 396 1.83 -6.29 14.82
CA MET A 396 2.03 -5.04 15.55
C MET A 396 2.03 -5.25 17.06
N LEU A 397 1.17 -6.15 17.57
CA LEU A 397 1.22 -6.58 18.97
C LEU A 397 2.56 -7.23 19.31
N ASP A 398 3.12 -8.08 18.44
CA ASP A 398 4.46 -8.64 18.66
C ASP A 398 5.56 -7.59 18.54
N TRP A 399 5.64 -6.83 17.46
CA TRP A 399 6.78 -5.97 17.16
C TRP A 399 6.83 -4.71 18.03
N ILE A 400 5.69 -4.03 18.20
CA ILE A 400 5.63 -2.75 18.92
C ILE A 400 4.74 -2.79 20.17
N GLY A 401 4.09 -3.91 20.49
CA GLY A 401 3.37 -4.10 21.75
C GLY A 401 1.93 -3.60 21.78
N GLY A 402 1.53 -2.79 20.80
CA GLY A 402 0.19 -2.22 20.71
C GLY A 402 -0.08 -1.60 19.34
N TYR A 403 -1.34 -1.40 18.98
CA TYR A 403 -1.71 -0.85 17.68
C TYR A 403 -3.15 -0.29 17.68
N PHE A 404 -3.47 0.50 16.66
CA PHE A 404 -4.83 0.99 16.43
C PHE A 404 -5.65 -0.08 15.69
N GLU A 405 -6.80 -0.46 16.24
CA GLU A 405 -7.75 -1.37 15.59
C GLU A 405 -9.04 -0.61 15.26
N THR A 406 -9.47 -0.63 13.99
CA THR A 406 -10.72 0.02 13.59
C THR A 406 -11.92 -0.55 14.33
N HIS A 407 -12.90 0.30 14.63
CA HIS A 407 -14.07 0.02 15.48
C HIS A 407 -13.74 -0.29 16.95
N TRP A 408 -12.48 -0.28 17.35
CA TRP A 408 -12.04 -0.44 18.74
C TRP A 408 -11.36 0.83 19.25
N SER A 409 -10.35 1.31 18.53
CA SER A 409 -9.57 2.51 18.80
C SER A 409 -10.22 3.75 18.18
N VAL A 410 -9.84 4.93 18.66
CA VAL A 410 -10.44 6.21 18.26
C VAL A 410 -9.39 7.30 18.07
N ASN A 411 -9.59 8.20 17.10
CA ASN A 411 -8.66 9.29 16.77
C ASN A 411 -9.28 10.72 16.89
N PRO A 412 -9.70 11.19 18.06
CA PRO A 412 -10.13 12.58 18.21
C PRO A 412 -8.94 13.54 18.23
N HIS A 413 -9.21 14.80 17.88
CA HIS A 413 -8.32 15.91 18.18
C HIS A 413 -8.59 16.43 19.59
N TRP A 414 -7.55 16.53 20.41
CA TRP A 414 -7.64 17.08 21.76
C TRP A 414 -6.27 17.47 22.30
N LYS A 415 -6.27 18.34 23.32
CA LYS A 415 -5.07 18.71 24.05
C LYS A 415 -4.77 17.71 25.17
N ALA A 416 -3.74 16.90 24.98
CA ALA A 416 -3.25 15.98 26.01
C ALA A 416 -2.35 16.72 27.01
N ASP A 417 -2.50 16.42 28.30
CA ASP A 417 -1.70 16.98 29.40
C ASP A 417 -0.91 15.86 30.07
N PHE A 418 0.40 15.87 29.89
CA PHE A 418 1.33 14.86 30.41
C PHE A 418 2.07 15.41 31.62
N ARG A 419 1.84 14.80 32.79
CA ARG A 419 2.40 15.28 34.07
C ARG A 419 3.32 14.29 34.75
N GLU A 420 3.12 13.00 34.49
CA GLU A 420 3.85 11.91 35.11
C GLU A 420 4.48 11.04 34.04
N PHE A 421 5.70 10.57 34.32
CA PHE A 421 6.49 9.77 33.39
C PHE A 421 7.06 8.54 34.10
N PRO A 422 7.12 7.38 33.44
CA PRO A 422 7.65 6.16 34.04
C PRO A 422 9.17 6.24 34.24
N LYS A 423 9.71 5.38 35.11
CA LYS A 423 11.16 5.09 35.13
C LYS A 423 11.53 4.20 33.94
N HIS A 424 11.66 4.80 32.77
CA HIS A 424 12.04 4.12 31.53
C HIS A 424 12.98 5.01 30.71
N PRO A 425 14.02 4.47 30.02
CA PRO A 425 14.95 5.30 29.25
C PRO A 425 14.29 6.21 28.22
N VAL A 426 13.19 5.77 27.60
CA VAL A 426 12.43 6.60 26.63
C VAL A 426 11.88 7.88 27.29
N ALA A 427 11.57 7.83 28.58
CA ALA A 427 11.04 8.94 29.36
C ALA A 427 12.13 9.84 29.97
N ASN A 428 13.42 9.53 29.78
CA ASN A 428 14.52 10.32 30.35
C ASN A 428 14.43 11.78 29.92
N GLY A 429 14.51 12.67 30.90
CA GLY A 429 14.50 14.13 30.72
C GLY A 429 13.22 14.73 30.16
N LEU A 430 12.12 13.97 30.07
CA LEU A 430 10.80 14.54 29.82
C LEU A 430 10.37 15.39 31.02
N LYS A 431 9.81 16.55 30.73
CA LYS A 431 9.18 17.46 31.70
C LYS A 431 7.69 17.55 31.39
N PRO A 432 6.84 17.94 32.36
CA PRO A 432 5.42 18.12 32.11
C PRO A 432 5.15 19.06 30.93
N PHE A 433 4.26 18.67 30.04
CA PHE A 433 3.89 19.43 28.85
C PHE A 433 2.48 19.09 28.41
N ALA A 434 1.85 20.00 27.67
CA ALA A 434 0.52 19.78 27.12
C ALA A 434 0.45 20.26 25.67
N ILE A 435 -0.10 19.43 24.79
CA ILE A 435 -0.07 19.67 23.36
C ILE A 435 -1.34 19.17 22.66
N ASP A 436 -1.83 19.97 21.72
CA ASP A 436 -2.99 19.65 20.89
C ASP A 436 -2.53 18.84 19.67
N ASP A 437 -3.15 17.70 19.44
CA ASP A 437 -2.85 16.78 18.33
C ASP A 437 -4.07 15.87 18.08
N GLU A 438 -4.02 15.06 17.03
CA GLU A 438 -4.95 13.94 16.83
C GLU A 438 -4.45 12.72 17.61
N TRP A 439 -4.56 12.76 18.93
CA TRP A 439 -4.11 11.68 19.80
C TRP A 439 -5.06 10.49 19.78
N TYR A 440 -4.54 9.33 19.37
CA TYR A 440 -5.33 8.10 19.33
C TYR A 440 -5.36 7.42 20.68
N TYR A 441 -6.50 6.86 21.05
CA TYR A 441 -6.62 6.12 22.30
C TYR A 441 -7.57 4.92 22.22
N HIS A 442 -7.68 4.19 23.32
CA HIS A 442 -8.32 2.88 23.37
C HIS A 442 -7.63 1.89 22.41
N MET A 443 -6.31 1.85 22.50
CA MET A 443 -5.45 1.03 21.65
C MET A 443 -5.59 -0.45 22.02
N ARG A 444 -5.25 -1.34 21.09
CA ARG A 444 -4.95 -2.73 21.44
C ARG A 444 -3.55 -2.80 22.02
N PHE A 445 -3.38 -3.60 23.05
CA PHE A 445 -2.08 -3.95 23.61
C PHE A 445 -1.98 -5.46 23.73
N ARG A 446 -0.75 -5.98 23.89
CA ARG A 446 -0.55 -7.37 24.33
C ARG A 446 -1.35 -7.63 25.60
N ASP A 447 -1.73 -8.89 25.80
CA ASP A 447 -2.44 -9.31 27.01
C ASP A 447 -1.69 -8.82 28.26
N GLU A 448 -2.44 -8.16 29.14
CA GLU A 448 -1.93 -7.56 30.39
C GLU A 448 -0.76 -6.57 30.19
N MET A 449 -0.60 -6.02 28.98
CA MET A 449 0.54 -5.18 28.58
C MET A 449 1.89 -5.85 28.83
N LYS A 450 1.97 -7.18 28.70
CA LYS A 450 3.20 -7.93 28.98
C LYS A 450 4.38 -7.45 28.13
N GLY A 451 5.42 -6.96 28.80
CA GLY A 451 6.60 -6.40 28.15
C GLY A 451 6.34 -5.06 27.45
N VAL A 452 5.27 -4.35 27.79
CA VAL A 452 4.92 -3.04 27.25
C VAL A 452 4.88 -2.02 28.39
N ALA A 453 5.69 -0.97 28.29
CA ALA A 453 5.73 0.15 29.23
C ALA A 453 5.01 1.36 28.61
N PRO A 454 3.92 1.86 29.21
CA PRO A 454 3.35 3.14 28.83
C PRO A 454 4.36 4.26 29.07
N ILE A 455 4.59 5.11 28.07
CA ILE A 455 5.52 6.25 28.14
C ILE A 455 4.75 7.56 28.35
N LEU A 456 3.71 7.78 27.54
CA LEU A 456 2.82 8.94 27.65
C LEU A 456 1.41 8.45 27.93
N THR A 457 0.83 8.98 29.00
CA THR A 457 -0.54 8.67 29.45
C THR A 457 -1.26 9.96 29.80
N ALA A 458 -2.47 10.14 29.31
CA ALA A 458 -3.30 11.30 29.62
C ALA A 458 -4.77 10.88 29.71
N VAL A 459 -5.61 11.71 30.35
CA VAL A 459 -7.06 11.52 30.41
C VAL A 459 -7.70 12.35 29.29
N PRO A 460 -8.27 11.72 28.24
CA PRO A 460 -8.97 12.46 27.20
C PRO A 460 -10.23 13.14 27.78
N PRO A 461 -10.59 14.35 27.31
CA PRO A 461 -11.87 14.95 27.66
C PRO A 461 -13.03 14.04 27.27
N ASP A 462 -14.03 13.90 28.13
CA ASP A 462 -15.18 13.02 27.88
C ASP A 462 -15.98 13.41 26.63
N SER A 463 -15.90 14.68 26.20
CA SER A 463 -16.49 15.15 24.94
C SER A 463 -15.95 14.38 23.72
N THR A 464 -14.69 13.95 23.76
CA THR A 464 -14.09 13.14 22.68
C THR A 464 -14.65 11.71 22.64
N ARG A 465 -15.25 11.25 23.74
CA ARG A 465 -15.88 9.93 23.88
C ARG A 465 -17.34 9.91 23.41
N GLN A 466 -17.93 11.04 23.00
CA GLN A 466 -19.35 11.12 22.62
C GLN A 466 -19.61 11.19 21.11
N ARG A 467 -18.58 10.98 20.28
CA ARG A 467 -18.73 10.96 18.81
C ARG A 467 -19.62 9.77 18.37
N PRO A 468 -20.24 9.82 17.18
CA PRO A 468 -20.99 8.68 16.64
C PRO A 468 -20.14 7.41 16.51
N ASP A 469 -20.76 6.24 16.48
CA ASP A 469 -20.04 4.99 16.27
C ASP A 469 -19.43 4.92 14.87
N GLY A 470 -18.21 4.40 14.75
CA GLY A 470 -17.53 4.31 13.46
C GLY A 470 -16.12 3.70 13.53
N PRO A 471 -15.49 3.46 12.37
CA PRO A 471 -14.20 2.76 12.28
C PRO A 471 -13.06 3.50 12.99
N HIS A 472 -13.04 4.83 12.93
CA HIS A 472 -12.08 5.68 13.65
C HIS A 472 -12.76 6.59 14.68
N SER A 473 -14.09 6.54 14.75
CA SER A 473 -14.90 7.48 15.50
C SER A 473 -15.09 7.07 16.96
N ASN A 474 -16.17 6.37 17.31
CA ASN A 474 -16.42 5.92 18.67
C ASN A 474 -17.03 4.51 18.67
N ASN A 475 -17.24 3.99 19.88
CA ASN A 475 -17.92 2.72 20.13
C ASN A 475 -18.46 2.70 21.58
N PRO A 476 -19.37 1.78 21.93
CA PRO A 476 -19.91 1.67 23.29
C PRO A 476 -18.83 1.46 24.36
N THR A 477 -17.75 0.74 24.06
CA THR A 477 -16.65 0.48 25.01
C THR A 477 -15.92 1.77 25.38
N VAL A 478 -15.56 2.60 24.40
CA VAL A 478 -14.91 3.90 24.61
C VAL A 478 -15.80 4.84 25.43
N ARG A 479 -17.11 4.84 25.17
CA ARG A 479 -18.11 5.60 25.95
C ARG A 479 -18.20 5.16 27.41
N SER A 480 -18.04 3.87 27.70
CA SER A 480 -18.06 3.35 29.07
C SER A 480 -16.84 3.74 29.92
N ARG A 481 -15.77 4.26 29.29
CA ARG A 481 -14.48 4.58 29.92
C ARG A 481 -14.31 6.08 30.23
N THR A 482 -15.41 6.79 30.50
CA THR A 482 -15.42 8.19 30.96
C THR A 482 -14.44 8.41 32.10
N GLY A 483 -13.64 9.48 32.02
CA GLY A 483 -12.62 9.84 33.00
C GLY A 483 -11.41 8.90 33.11
N MET A 484 -11.36 7.81 32.33
CA MET A 484 -10.21 6.90 32.35
C MET A 484 -9.03 7.46 31.57
N ALA A 485 -7.83 7.21 32.11
CA ALA A 485 -6.58 7.48 31.43
C ALA A 485 -6.35 6.52 30.26
N GLU A 486 -5.64 7.00 29.25
CA GLU A 486 -5.31 6.26 28.04
C GLU A 486 -3.82 6.43 27.70
N HIS A 487 -3.23 5.36 27.16
CA HIS A 487 -1.81 5.32 26.78
C HIS A 487 -1.65 5.70 25.30
N VAL A 488 -0.91 6.78 25.04
CA VAL A 488 -0.77 7.39 23.71
C VAL A 488 0.65 7.30 23.16
N ALA A 489 1.59 6.83 23.97
CA ALA A 489 2.92 6.36 23.55
C ALA A 489 3.38 5.23 24.47
N TRP A 490 4.10 4.25 23.93
CA TRP A 490 4.56 3.07 24.67
C TRP A 490 5.85 2.50 24.08
N ALA A 491 6.61 1.80 24.92
CA ALA A 491 7.80 1.05 24.54
C ALA A 491 7.56 -0.44 24.81
N ALA A 492 7.90 -1.31 23.88
CA ALA A 492 7.71 -2.74 23.98
C ALA A 492 9.03 -3.49 23.86
N GLU A 493 9.27 -4.42 24.77
CA GLU A 493 10.38 -5.35 24.71
C GLU A 493 9.83 -6.76 24.46
N ARG A 494 10.42 -7.47 23.50
CA ARG A 494 10.12 -8.87 23.20
C ARG A 494 11.03 -9.79 24.03
N PRO A 495 10.63 -11.03 24.33
CA PRO A 495 11.46 -11.97 25.10
C PRO A 495 12.84 -12.24 24.50
N ASP A 496 13.01 -12.04 23.19
CA ASP A 496 14.28 -12.17 22.46
C ASP A 496 15.17 -10.91 22.55
N GLY A 497 14.76 -9.89 23.33
CA GLY A 497 15.44 -8.62 23.47
C GLY A 497 15.23 -7.66 22.27
N GLY A 498 14.31 -7.97 21.36
CA GLY A 498 13.83 -7.04 20.34
C GLY A 498 13.03 -5.89 20.96
N ARG A 499 13.08 -4.70 20.36
CA ARG A 499 12.45 -3.48 20.90
C ARG A 499 11.53 -2.83 19.88
N GLY A 500 10.38 -2.34 20.35
CA GLY A 500 9.46 -1.58 19.54
C GLY A 500 8.87 -0.36 20.24
N PHE A 501 8.43 0.63 19.48
CA PHE A 501 7.91 1.89 20.00
C PHE A 501 6.68 2.31 19.22
N GLY A 502 5.60 2.64 19.92
CA GLY A 502 4.41 3.23 19.32
C GLY A 502 4.15 4.61 19.89
N PHE A 503 3.78 5.55 19.02
CA PHE A 503 3.49 6.93 19.38
C PHE A 503 2.33 7.42 18.52
N THR A 504 1.24 7.86 19.14
CA THR A 504 0.01 8.19 18.40
C THR A 504 -0.10 9.65 17.99
N GLY A 505 0.74 10.55 18.50
CA GLY A 505 0.77 11.94 18.07
C GLY A 505 1.56 12.11 16.78
N GLY A 506 1.58 13.33 16.24
CA GLY A 506 2.32 13.68 15.03
C GLY A 506 1.44 14.04 13.85
N HIS A 507 0.15 14.33 14.08
CA HIS A 507 -0.73 14.87 13.05
C HIS A 507 -0.19 16.21 12.57
N TRP A 508 0.05 17.13 13.52
CA TRP A 508 0.51 18.48 13.25
C TRP A 508 2.02 18.56 13.14
N HIS A 509 2.55 18.91 11.96
CA HIS A 509 4.00 19.00 11.73
C HIS A 509 4.69 20.01 12.66
N TYR A 510 4.01 21.10 13.03
CA TYR A 510 4.57 22.10 13.95
C TYR A 510 4.75 21.61 15.39
N ASN A 511 4.13 20.49 15.79
CA ASN A 511 4.31 19.91 17.13
C ASN A 511 5.74 19.41 17.36
N TRP A 512 6.51 19.17 16.31
CA TRP A 512 7.95 18.89 16.43
C TRP A 512 8.74 20.02 17.10
N ALA A 513 8.19 21.24 17.16
CA ALA A 513 8.83 22.35 17.85
C ALA A 513 8.64 22.35 19.38
N GLU A 514 7.71 21.55 19.93
CA GLU A 514 7.59 21.36 21.38
C GLU A 514 8.70 20.42 21.88
N PRO A 515 9.51 20.83 22.88
CA PRO A 515 10.73 20.11 23.28
C PRO A 515 10.51 18.72 23.84
N ASN A 516 9.44 18.47 24.61
CA ASN A 516 9.18 17.17 25.23
C ASN A 516 8.54 16.19 24.24
N PHE A 517 7.70 16.67 23.33
CA PHE A 517 7.10 15.92 22.23
C PHE A 517 8.19 15.35 21.33
N ARG A 518 9.11 16.19 20.82
CA ARG A 518 10.23 15.70 20.01
C ARG A 518 11.20 14.83 20.82
N LYS A 519 11.49 15.17 22.08
CA LYS A 519 12.37 14.37 22.95
C LYS A 519 11.83 12.97 23.15
N CYS A 520 10.54 12.81 23.42
CA CYS A 520 9.89 11.51 23.59
C CYS A 520 10.10 10.63 22.36
N VAL A 521 9.90 11.19 21.16
CA VAL A 521 10.07 10.45 19.90
C VAL A 521 11.54 10.14 19.61
N LEU A 522 12.47 11.09 19.77
CA LEU A 522 13.90 10.86 19.58
C LEU A 522 14.44 9.80 20.55
N ASN A 523 14.06 9.87 21.82
CA ASN A 523 14.37 8.86 22.82
C ASN A 523 13.79 7.49 22.41
N GLY A 524 12.55 7.43 21.93
CA GLY A 524 11.93 6.20 21.43
C GLY A 524 12.70 5.57 20.28
N ILE A 525 13.10 6.37 19.29
CA ILE A 525 13.88 5.92 18.13
C ILE A 525 15.26 5.41 18.55
N ALA A 526 15.97 6.14 19.42
CA ALA A 526 17.26 5.69 19.95
C ALA A 526 17.12 4.39 20.75
N TRP A 527 16.07 4.29 21.57
CA TRP A 527 15.82 3.11 22.39
C TRP A 527 15.64 1.84 21.55
N VAL A 528 14.82 1.90 20.49
CA VAL A 528 14.60 0.76 19.59
C VAL A 528 15.86 0.40 18.80
N ALA A 529 16.72 1.36 18.50
CA ALA A 529 18.05 1.14 17.90
C ALA A 529 19.10 0.59 18.89
N LYS A 530 18.71 0.36 20.15
CA LYS A 530 19.59 -0.06 21.26
C LYS A 530 20.73 0.92 21.52
N ILE A 531 20.44 2.21 21.36
CA ILE A 531 21.31 3.32 21.69
C ILE A 531 21.00 3.72 23.14
N GLU A 532 22.05 4.02 23.92
CA GLU A 532 21.91 4.51 25.27
C GLU A 532 21.37 5.94 25.27
N ILE A 533 20.37 6.20 26.11
CA ILE A 533 19.71 7.50 26.21
C ILE A 533 20.25 8.21 27.45
N PRO A 534 20.82 9.41 27.31
CA PRO A 534 21.31 10.19 28.44
C PRO A 534 20.22 10.41 29.50
N PRO A 535 20.57 10.61 30.79
CA PRO A 535 19.60 10.91 31.84
C PRO A 535 18.71 12.13 31.55
N GLU A 536 19.24 13.14 30.86
CA GLU A 536 18.54 14.34 30.39
C GLU A 536 17.74 14.14 29.09
N GLY A 537 17.78 12.94 28.53
CA GLY A 537 17.22 12.58 27.23
C GLY A 537 18.00 13.17 26.06
N ILE A 538 17.58 12.83 24.84
CA ILE A 538 18.16 13.43 23.63
C ILE A 538 17.67 14.88 23.53
N VAL A 539 18.63 15.81 23.48
CA VAL A 539 18.36 17.25 23.39
C VAL A 539 18.84 17.75 22.03
N VAL A 540 17.94 18.44 21.32
CA VAL A 540 18.23 19.13 20.05
C VAL A 540 17.68 20.55 20.07
N PRO A 541 18.30 21.48 19.31
CA PRO A 541 17.79 22.83 19.16
C PRO A 541 16.34 22.84 18.68
N SER A 542 15.59 23.87 19.06
CA SER A 542 14.25 24.06 18.53
C SER A 542 14.33 24.41 17.05
N PRO A 543 13.47 23.83 16.19
CA PRO A 543 13.50 24.11 14.77
C PRO A 543 13.17 25.57 14.51
N THR A 544 13.83 26.14 13.51
CA THR A 544 13.39 27.41 12.92
C THR A 544 12.11 27.21 12.09
N ILE A 545 11.41 28.30 11.78
CA ILE A 545 10.26 28.25 10.87
C ILE A 545 10.65 27.75 9.48
N ASP A 546 11.85 28.10 9.01
CA ASP A 546 12.32 27.65 7.70
C ASP A 546 12.59 26.13 7.71
N GLU A 547 13.15 25.59 8.80
CA GLU A 547 13.30 24.14 8.96
C GLU A 547 11.95 23.40 9.01
N LEU A 548 10.89 24.00 9.56
CA LEU A 548 9.54 23.42 9.53
C LEU A 548 8.87 23.52 8.16
N LYS A 549 9.32 24.43 7.27
CA LYS A 549 8.84 24.54 5.89
C LYS A 549 9.56 23.60 4.94
N GLU A 550 10.80 23.24 5.26
CA GLU A 550 11.63 22.39 4.42
C GLU A 550 10.97 21.03 4.17
N ASN A 551 10.91 20.63 2.90
CA ASN A 551 10.35 19.34 2.48
C ASN A 551 8.86 19.14 2.84
N ALA A 552 8.10 20.21 3.11
CA ALA A 552 6.66 20.13 3.32
C ALA A 552 5.99 19.33 2.21
N ASP A 553 5.06 18.44 2.58
CA ASP A 553 4.43 17.56 1.61
C ASP A 553 3.48 18.37 0.71
N GLU A 554 2.81 19.38 1.22
CA GLU A 554 1.92 20.25 0.44
C GLU A 554 2.51 21.67 0.24
N PRO A 555 2.12 22.37 -0.83
CA PRO A 555 2.47 23.78 -1.01
C PRO A 555 1.98 24.62 0.18
N ILE A 556 2.81 25.57 0.61
CA ILE A 556 2.46 26.50 1.69
C ILE A 556 1.27 27.37 1.23
N PRO A 557 0.14 27.38 1.95
CA PRO A 557 -0.99 28.24 1.61
C PRO A 557 -0.61 29.73 1.70
N GLU A 558 -1.06 30.53 0.73
CA GLU A 558 -0.75 31.97 0.66
C GLU A 558 -1.13 32.75 1.94
N LYS A 559 -2.18 32.31 2.65
CA LYS A 559 -2.71 32.95 3.85
C LYS A 559 -2.47 32.15 5.13
N PHE A 560 -1.42 31.34 5.19
CA PHE A 560 -1.09 30.59 6.40
C PHE A 560 -0.58 31.51 7.52
N ASP A 561 -1.14 31.37 8.72
CA ASP A 561 -0.79 32.19 9.90
C ASP A 561 0.52 31.72 10.54
N TRP A 562 1.64 32.06 9.93
CA TRP A 562 2.98 31.78 10.47
C TRP A 562 3.24 32.46 11.81
N ALA A 563 2.63 33.63 12.05
CA ALA A 563 2.77 34.34 13.32
C ALA A 563 2.16 33.54 14.48
N LYS A 564 1.08 32.78 14.26
CA LYS A 564 0.55 31.82 15.25
C LYS A 564 1.57 30.74 15.58
N ILE A 565 2.21 30.15 14.57
CA ILE A 565 3.21 29.10 14.78
C ILE A 565 4.41 29.65 15.56
N GLU A 566 4.94 30.82 15.18
CA GLU A 566 6.04 31.46 15.92
C GLU A 566 5.69 31.73 17.39
N ARG A 567 4.46 32.20 17.67
CA ARG A 567 4.00 32.40 19.05
C ARG A 567 3.98 31.08 19.84
N LEU A 568 3.52 29.99 19.24
CA LEU A 568 3.52 28.66 19.87
C LEU A 568 4.94 28.18 20.16
N ILE A 569 5.86 28.31 19.20
CA ILE A 569 7.27 27.91 19.37
C ILE A 569 7.91 28.69 20.53
N ARG A 570 7.70 30.00 20.61
CA ARG A 570 8.19 30.82 21.74
C ARG A 570 7.55 30.43 23.06
N GLN A 571 6.27 30.08 23.08
CA GLN A 571 5.58 29.64 24.29
C GLN A 571 6.13 28.31 24.82
N TRP A 572 6.48 27.38 23.93
CA TRP A 572 7.04 26.08 24.31
C TRP A 572 8.52 26.14 24.67
N ASN A 573 9.22 27.16 24.22
CA ASN A 573 10.64 27.36 24.42
C ASN A 573 10.91 28.75 25.05
N PRO A 574 10.43 28.98 26.29
CA PRO A 574 10.50 30.28 26.95
C PRO A 574 11.91 30.70 27.37
#